data_AF-A0A1H0BHG1-F1
#
_entry.id   AF-A0A1H0BHG1-F1
#
_cell.length_a   1.000
_cell.length_b   1.000
_cell.length_c   1.000
_cell.angle_alpha   90.00
_cell.angle_beta   90.00
_cell.angle_gamma   90.00
#
_symmetry.space_group_name_H-M   'P 1'
#
loop_
_entity.id
_entity.type
_entity.pdbx_description
1 polymer ?
#
loop_
_entity_poly.entity_id
_entity_poly.type
_entity_poly.pdbx_seq_one_letter_code
_entity_poly.pdbx_strand_id
1 'polypeptide(L)'
;DNGFEFTNRFSSSKRDSFTLFEQTALKLGIRHKLIRPYTPRHNGKVERSHREDQKRFYDIHHFYSLADFDVQLAAHQNRSNNIPMRPLRWLSPLEKLALS
;
A
#
# COMPACT_ATOMS: atom_id res chain seq x y z
N ASP A 1 -3.22 -7.51 5.38
CA ASP A 1 -2.53 -8.81 5.44
C ASP A 1 -2.56 -9.31 6.89
N ASN A 2 -2.04 -10.50 7.17
CA ASN A 2 -1.98 -11.12 8.50
C ASN A 2 -0.55 -11.14 9.08
N GLY A 3 0.40 -10.42 8.47
CA GLY A 3 1.75 -10.23 9.00
C GLY A 3 1.76 -9.68 10.43
N PHE A 4 2.81 -10.04 11.19
CA PHE A 4 2.96 -9.68 12.60
C PHE A 4 3.20 -8.18 12.83
N GLU A 5 3.62 -7.47 11.79
CA GLU A 5 3.69 -6.00 11.78
C GLU A 5 2.29 -5.36 11.86
N PHE A 6 1.24 -6.07 11.42
CA PHE A 6 -0.13 -5.56 11.40
C PHE A 6 -1.02 -6.18 12.47
N THR A 7 -0.84 -7.44 12.84
CA THR A 7 -1.69 -8.11 13.83
C THR A 7 -0.98 -9.21 14.61
N ASN A 8 -1.31 -9.34 15.89
CA ASN A 8 -0.86 -10.47 16.71
C ASN A 8 -1.87 -11.63 16.74
N ARG A 9 -2.97 -11.57 15.99
CA ARG A 9 -4.04 -12.59 16.05
C ARG A 9 -3.55 -14.03 15.83
N PHE A 10 -2.49 -14.20 15.04
CA PHE A 10 -1.90 -15.50 14.72
C PHE A 10 -0.65 -15.81 15.54
N SER A 11 -0.35 -14.98 16.56
CA SER A 11 0.75 -15.22 17.49
C SER A 11 0.36 -16.28 18.50
N SER A 12 1.28 -17.19 18.81
CA SER A 12 1.08 -18.20 19.85
C SER A 12 1.13 -17.61 21.26
N SER A 13 1.93 -16.56 21.49
CA SER A 13 2.20 -16.00 22.82
C SER A 13 1.61 -14.61 23.05
N LYS A 14 1.33 -13.86 21.98
CA LYS A 14 0.88 -12.45 22.07
C LYS A 14 -0.53 -12.22 21.51
N ARG A 15 -1.33 -13.27 21.37
CA ARG A 15 -2.63 -13.23 20.69
C ARG A 15 -3.57 -12.14 21.19
N ASP A 16 -3.59 -11.92 22.51
CA ASP A 16 -4.49 -10.96 23.16
C ASP A 16 -3.89 -9.56 23.29
N SER A 17 -2.63 -9.37 22.87
CA SER A 17 -1.96 -8.07 22.89
C SER A 17 -2.04 -7.42 21.51
N PHE A 18 -2.49 -6.18 21.45
CA PHE A 18 -2.49 -5.43 20.20
C PHE A 18 -1.08 -5.02 19.76
N THR A 19 -0.84 -5.08 18.45
CA THR A 19 0.34 -4.44 17.84
C THR A 19 0.25 -2.92 17.98
N LEU A 20 1.38 -2.21 17.83
CA LEU A 20 1.37 -0.74 17.76
C LEU A 20 0.48 -0.24 16.61
N PHE A 21 0.42 -0.99 15.51
CA PHE A 21 -0.46 -0.72 14.38
C PHE A 21 -1.94 -0.81 14.78
N GLU A 22 -2.36 -1.90 15.42
CA GLU A 22 -3.74 -2.10 15.91
C GLU A 22 -4.14 -1.02 16.92
N GLN A 23 -3.26 -0.69 17.87
CA GLN A 23 -3.51 0.38 18.84
C GLN A 23 -3.70 1.73 18.16
N THR A 24 -2.87 2.05 17.17
CA THR A 24 -2.96 3.32 16.43
C THR A 24 -4.22 3.38 15.57
N ALA A 25 -4.54 2.30 14.86
CA ALA A 25 -5.76 2.19 14.06
C ALA A 25 -7.01 2.39 14.92
N LEU A 26 -7.06 1.77 16.12
CA LEU A 26 -8.15 1.95 17.08
C LEU A 26 -8.27 3.40 17.55
N LYS A 27 -7.14 4.05 17.90
CA LYS A 27 -7.12 5.48 18.30
C LYS A 27 -7.63 6.41 17.19
N LEU A 28 -7.36 6.06 15.93
CA LEU A 28 -7.82 6.80 14.75
C LEU A 28 -9.25 6.42 14.30
N GLY A 29 -9.93 5.51 15.00
CA GLY A 29 -11.26 5.02 14.61
C GLY A 29 -11.30 4.17 13.34
N ILE A 30 -10.14 3.65 12.91
CA ILE A 30 -10.00 2.85 11.69
C ILE A 30 -10.26 1.38 12.01
N ARG A 31 -11.24 0.78 11.33
CA ARG A 31 -11.54 -0.66 11.45
C ARG A 31 -10.50 -1.49 10.68
N HIS A 32 -9.62 -2.17 11.41
CA HIS A 32 -8.67 -3.13 10.84
C HIS A 32 -9.40 -4.41 10.35
N LYS A 33 -9.31 -4.72 9.05
CA LYS A 33 -9.94 -5.90 8.44
C LYS A 33 -8.88 -6.93 8.06
N LEU A 34 -8.89 -8.07 8.74
CA LEU A 34 -7.99 -9.20 8.46
C LEU A 34 -8.52 -10.07 7.31
N ILE A 35 -7.59 -10.66 6.56
CA ILE A 35 -7.92 -11.64 5.53
C ILE A 35 -8.01 -13.05 6.13
N ARG A 36 -8.73 -13.95 5.46
CA ARG A 36 -8.79 -15.35 5.89
C ARG A 36 -7.38 -15.97 5.79
N PRO A 37 -6.92 -16.78 6.76
CA PRO A 37 -5.68 -17.53 6.60
C PRO A 37 -5.68 -18.34 5.30
N TYR A 38 -4.49 -18.49 4.71
CA TYR A 38 -4.27 -19.26 3.47
C TYR A 38 -5.03 -18.75 2.23
N THR A 39 -5.32 -17.45 2.17
CA THR A 39 -5.95 -16.82 0.99
C THR A 39 -5.09 -15.69 0.40
N PRO A 40 -3.86 -16.00 -0.08
CA PRO A 40 -2.91 -15.00 -0.58
C PRO A 40 -3.45 -14.19 -1.77
N ARG A 41 -4.44 -14.73 -2.48
CA ARG A 41 -5.15 -14.05 -3.57
C ARG A 41 -5.75 -12.70 -3.15
N HIS A 42 -6.10 -12.52 -1.89
CA HIS A 42 -6.64 -11.23 -1.41
C HIS A 42 -5.59 -10.10 -1.40
N ASN A 43 -4.29 -10.42 -1.38
CA ASN A 43 -3.24 -9.41 -1.49
C ASN A 43 -2.90 -9.02 -2.93
N GLY A 44 -3.56 -9.63 -3.93
CA GLY A 44 -3.18 -9.51 -5.34
C GLY A 44 -3.17 -8.08 -5.89
N LYS A 45 -3.94 -7.16 -5.31
CA LYS A 45 -3.88 -5.73 -5.67
C LYS A 45 -2.57 -5.10 -5.22
N VAL A 46 -2.16 -5.34 -3.98
CA VAL A 46 -0.91 -4.84 -3.39
C VAL A 46 0.28 -5.47 -4.12
N GLU A 47 0.28 -6.80 -4.28
CA GLU A 47 1.33 -7.50 -5.02
C GLU A 47 1.48 -7.01 -6.46
N ARG A 48 0.36 -6.71 -7.14
CA ARG A 48 0.42 -6.14 -8.49
C ARG A 48 1.00 -4.72 -8.46
N SER A 49 0.63 -3.89 -7.50
CA SER A 49 1.20 -2.54 -7.35
C SER A 49 2.72 -2.62 -7.18
N HIS A 50 3.19 -3.45 -6.25
CA HIS A 50 4.63 -3.62 -6.00
C HIS A 50 5.39 -4.08 -7.24
N ARG A 51 4.85 -5.01 -8.04
CA ARG A 51 5.49 -5.41 -9.30
C ARG A 51 5.54 -4.28 -10.33
N GLU A 52 4.48 -3.46 -10.44
CA GLU A 52 4.48 -2.32 -11.36
C GLU A 52 5.45 -1.23 -10.90
N ASP A 53 5.54 -0.97 -9.58
CA ASP A 53 6.51 -0.02 -9.02
C ASP A 53 7.94 -0.52 -9.24
N GLN A 54 8.21 -1.82 -9.05
CA GLN A 54 9.50 -2.44 -9.38
C GLN A 54 9.86 -2.17 -10.84
N LYS A 55 8.97 -2.53 -11.75
CA LYS A 55 9.20 -2.43 -13.20
C LYS A 55 9.33 -0.98 -13.69
N ARG A 56 8.54 -0.05 -13.17
CA ARG A 56 8.39 1.31 -13.72
C ARG A 56 9.17 2.35 -12.95
N PHE A 57 9.63 2.04 -11.76
CA PHE A 57 10.37 2.96 -10.92
C PHE A 57 11.72 2.35 -10.55
N TYR A 58 11.76 1.29 -9.76
CA TYR A 58 13.01 0.80 -9.19
C TYR A 58 14.00 0.21 -10.22
N ASP A 59 13.51 -0.49 -11.25
CA ASP A 59 14.37 -1.14 -12.25
C ASP A 59 15.04 -0.15 -13.22
N ILE A 60 14.50 1.06 -13.36
CA ILE A 60 14.92 2.03 -14.38
C ILE A 60 15.56 3.30 -13.81
N HIS A 61 15.52 3.49 -12.48
CA HIS A 61 16.09 4.66 -11.81
C HIS A 61 17.30 4.26 -10.96
N HIS A 62 18.27 5.16 -10.89
CA HIS A 62 19.36 5.08 -9.92
C HIS A 62 19.22 6.23 -8.92
N PHE A 63 19.54 5.95 -7.67
CA PHE A 63 19.42 6.91 -6.57
C PHE A 63 20.80 7.14 -5.96
N TYR A 64 21.19 8.41 -5.85
CA TYR A 64 22.51 8.79 -5.33
C TYR A 64 22.44 9.35 -3.90
N SER A 65 21.23 9.60 -3.41
CA SER A 65 20.94 9.96 -2.01
C SER A 65 19.46 9.72 -1.67
N LEU A 66 19.10 9.80 -0.40
CA LEU A 66 17.70 9.77 0.02
C LEU A 66 16.90 10.96 -0.53
N ALA A 67 17.48 12.16 -0.56
CA ALA A 67 16.81 13.34 -1.09
C ALA A 67 16.54 13.22 -2.60
N ASP A 68 17.49 12.64 -3.35
CA ASP A 68 17.33 12.34 -4.77
C ASP A 68 16.22 11.30 -4.99
N PHE A 69 16.19 10.23 -4.17
CA PHE A 69 15.11 9.25 -4.18
C PHE A 69 13.73 9.90 -3.95
N ASP A 70 13.60 10.78 -2.95
CA ASP A 70 12.34 11.45 -2.64
C ASP A 70 11.84 12.32 -3.79
N VAL A 71 12.74 13.05 -4.46
CA VAL A 71 12.41 13.87 -5.64
C VAL A 71 11.92 13.00 -6.79
N GLN A 72 12.66 11.92 -7.10
CA GLN A 72 12.29 10.99 -8.17
C GLN A 72 10.96 10.28 -7.86
N LEU A 73 10.75 9.86 -6.61
CA LEU A 73 9.53 9.20 -6.16
C LEU A 73 8.32 10.15 -6.25
N ALA A 74 8.47 11.40 -5.82
CA ALA A 74 7.41 12.41 -5.92
C ALA A 74 7.01 12.67 -7.38
N ALA A 75 7.98 12.79 -8.29
CA ALA A 75 7.72 12.93 -9.73
C ALA A 75 7.01 11.68 -10.31
N HIS A 76 7.44 10.48 -9.92
CA HIS A 76 6.81 9.23 -10.33
C HIS A 76 5.35 9.13 -9.84
N GLN A 77 5.10 9.43 -8.57
CA GLN A 77 3.77 9.43 -7.97
C GLN A 77 2.85 10.48 -8.60
N ASN A 78 3.36 11.69 -8.83
CA ASN A 78 2.58 12.73 -9.50
C ASN A 78 2.14 12.26 -10.89
N ARG A 79 3.08 11.72 -11.68
CA ARG A 79 2.78 11.20 -13.00
C ARG A 79 1.76 10.06 -12.95
N SER A 80 1.98 9.04 -12.11
CA SER A 80 1.11 7.86 -12.05
C SER A 80 -0.31 8.20 -11.59
N ASN A 81 -0.45 9.16 -10.67
CA ASN A 81 -1.74 9.60 -10.14
C ASN A 81 -2.50 10.56 -11.08
N ASN A 82 -1.83 11.13 -12.08
CA ASN A 82 -2.44 12.00 -13.09
C ASN A 82 -2.71 11.31 -14.44
N ILE A 83 -2.30 10.05 -14.63
CA ILE A 83 -2.55 9.31 -15.87
C ILE A 83 -3.96 8.69 -15.85
N PRO A 84 -4.82 9.01 -16.84
CA PRO A 84 -6.12 8.35 -17.00
C PRO A 84 -5.99 6.85 -17.24
N MET A 85 -6.89 6.07 -16.65
CA MET A 85 -6.87 4.61 -16.84
C MET A 85 -8.24 3.98 -17.02
N ARG A 86 -8.30 3.00 -17.92
CA ARG A 86 -9.53 2.27 -18.27
C ARG A 86 -10.32 1.74 -17.07
N PRO A 87 -9.72 1.16 -16.00
CA PRO A 87 -10.46 0.67 -14.85
C PRO A 87 -11.22 1.75 -14.08
N LEU A 88 -10.80 3.02 -14.21
CA LEU A 88 -11.42 4.18 -13.56
C LEU A 88 -12.34 4.95 -14.51
N ARG A 89 -12.85 4.30 -15.57
CA ARG A 89 -13.65 4.93 -16.64
C ARG A 89 -12.90 6.06 -17.35
N TRP A 90 -11.60 5.89 -17.57
CA TRP A 90 -10.73 6.88 -18.20
C TRP A 90 -10.55 8.16 -17.39
N LEU A 91 -10.73 8.09 -16.07
CA LEU A 91 -10.27 9.10 -15.13
C LEU A 91 -8.89 8.72 -14.60
N SER A 92 -8.10 9.71 -14.19
CA SER A 92 -6.90 9.50 -13.39
C SER A 92 -7.26 9.15 -11.94
N PRO A 93 -6.35 8.53 -11.17
CA PRO A 93 -6.55 8.31 -9.74
C PRO A 93 -6.96 9.56 -8.95
N LEU A 94 -6.34 10.72 -9.23
CA LEU A 94 -6.68 11.97 -8.56
C LEU A 94 -8.07 12.49 -8.95
N GLU A 95 -8.43 12.44 -10.23
CA GLU A 95 -9.77 12.81 -10.68
C GLU A 95 -10.83 11.91 -10.05
N LYS A 96 -10.55 10.60 -9.96
CA LYS A 96 -11.48 9.66 -9.33
C LYS A 96 -11.67 9.93 -7.84
N LEU A 97 -10.59 10.31 -7.14
CA LEU A 97 -10.62 10.68 -5.72
C LEU A 97 -11.37 11.98 -5.46
N ALA A 98 -11.23 12.98 -6.34
CA ALA A 98 -11.96 14.24 -6.22
C ALA A 98 -13.48 14.07 -6.40
N LEU A 99 -13.93 12.97 -6.99
CA LEU A 99 -15.33 12.64 -7.24
C LEU A 99 -15.93 11.64 -6.23
N SER A 100 -15.16 11.19 -5.23
CA SER A 100 -15.61 10.22 -4.21
C SER A 100 -16.00 10.90 -2.91
#